data_AF-A0A7X0L7S9-F1
#
_entry.id   AF-A0A7X0L7S9-F1
#
_cell.length_a   1.000
_cell.length_b   1.000
_cell.length_c   1.000
_cell.angle_alpha   90.00
_cell.angle_beta   90.00
_cell.angle_gamma   90.00
#
_symmetry.space_group_name_H-M   'P 1'
#
loop_
_entity.id
_entity.type
_entity.pdbx_description
1 polymer ?
#
loop_
_entity_poly.entity_id
_entity_poly.type
_entity_poly.pdbx_seq_one_letter_code
_entity_poly.pdbx_strand_id
1 'polypeptide(L)' 'MTDRLRFWFGPATRGDIDTPVVHKHDDFEKASEQDLGHFVVETDDEGHHYGVRKEDA' A
#
# COMPACT_ATOMS: atom_id res chain seq x y z
N MET A 1 4.43 29.18 -14.82
CA MET A 1 3.30 29.18 -15.78
C MET A 1 2.10 28.48 -15.14
N THR A 2 1.58 29.02 -14.04
CA THR A 2 0.51 28.41 -13.22
C THR A 2 -0.45 29.45 -12.65
N ASP A 3 -0.07 30.72 -12.69
CA ASP A 3 -0.80 31.84 -12.11
C ASP A 3 -2.19 32.06 -12.74
N ARG A 4 -2.29 31.93 -14.07
CA ARG A 4 -3.57 32.01 -14.81
C ARG A 4 -4.57 30.91 -14.43
N LEU A 5 -4.09 29.74 -14.03
CA LEU A 5 -4.96 28.63 -13.62
C LEU A 5 -5.54 28.86 -12.21
N ARG A 6 -4.78 29.54 -11.32
CA ARG A 6 -5.20 29.89 -9.95
C ARG A 6 -6.42 30.82 -9.94
N PHE A 7 -6.55 31.71 -10.92
CA PHE A 7 -7.69 32.62 -11.05
C PHE A 7 -9.00 31.88 -11.40
N TRP A 8 -8.93 30.84 -12.24
CA TRP A 8 -10.09 30.11 -12.72
C TRP A 8 -10.54 29.00 -11.77
N PHE A 9 -9.58 28.31 -11.14
CA PHE A 9 -9.85 27.16 -10.27
C PHE A 9 -9.78 27.49 -8.78
N GLY A 10 -9.42 28.72 -8.41
CA GLY A 10 -9.21 29.13 -7.03
C GLY A 10 -7.94 28.52 -6.41
N PRO A 11 -7.66 28.80 -5.13
CA PRO A 11 -6.62 28.09 -4.41
C PRO A 11 -6.98 26.61 -4.28
N ALA A 12 -6.01 25.72 -4.48
CA ALA A 12 -6.19 24.31 -4.15
C ALA A 12 -6.63 24.22 -2.69
N THR A 13 -7.84 23.71 -2.45
CA THR A 13 -8.31 23.40 -1.11
C THR A 13 -7.32 22.40 -0.53
N ARG A 14 -6.45 22.85 0.38
CA ARG A 14 -5.73 21.93 1.24
C ARG A 14 -6.82 21.30 2.10
N GLY A 15 -7.06 20.00 1.91
CA GLY A 15 -8.00 19.27 2.75
C GLY A 15 -7.69 19.49 4.23
N ASP A 16 -8.69 19.30 5.08
CA ASP A 16 -8.53 19.42 6.52
C ASP A 16 -7.40 18.49 7.00
N ILE A 17 -6.31 19.09 7.49
CA ILE A 17 -5.12 18.40 7.98
C ILE A 17 -5.27 17.91 9.42
N ASP A 18 -6.31 18.39 10.12
CA ASP A 18 -6.61 18.00 11.49
C ASP A 18 -7.49 16.74 11.54
N THR A 19 -8.07 16.34 10.41
CA THR A 19 -8.82 15.09 10.29
C THR A 19 -7.85 13.89 10.38
N PRO A 20 -8.05 12.96 11.33
CA PRO A 20 -7.19 11.79 11.48
C PRO A 20 -7.35 10.81 10.31
N VAL A 21 -6.26 10.16 9.92
CA VAL A 21 -6.29 9.05 8.96
C VAL A 21 -6.94 7.84 9.63
N VAL A 22 -8.07 7.39 9.07
CA VAL A 22 -8.77 6.18 9.55
C VAL A 22 -8.35 5.01 8.68
N HIS A 23 -7.59 4.09 9.27
CA HIS A 23 -7.22 2.84 8.63
C HIS A 23 -8.33 1.82 8.86
N LYS A 24 -9.08 1.50 7.79
CA LYS A 24 -10.31 0.69 7.88
C LYS A 24 -10.05 -0.82 7.85
N HIS A 25 -8.83 -1.24 7.54
CA HIS A 25 -8.49 -2.62 7.22
C HIS A 25 -7.38 -3.20 8.08
N ASP A 26 -6.99 -2.52 9.16
CA ASP A 26 -5.91 -2.94 10.07
C ASP A 26 -6.02 -4.41 10.51
N ASP A 27 -7.23 -4.83 10.87
CA ASP A 27 -7.48 -6.21 11.31
C ASP A 27 -7.20 -7.23 10.20
N PHE A 28 -7.59 -6.91 8.95
CA PHE A 28 -7.37 -7.78 7.80
C PHE A 28 -5.92 -7.77 7.33
N GLU A 29 -5.29 -6.60 7.34
CA GLU A 29 -3.87 -6.44 7.00
C GLU A 29 -3.00 -7.26 7.96
N LYS A 30 -3.28 -7.15 9.27
CA LYS A 30 -2.57 -7.91 10.30
C LYS A 30 -2.81 -9.42 10.19
N ALA A 31 -4.04 -9.85 9.92
CA ALA A 31 -4.34 -11.26 9.70
C ALA A 31 -3.60 -11.79 8.46
N SER A 32 -3.57 -11.01 7.38
CA SER A 32 -2.86 -11.37 6.16
C SER A 32 -1.34 -11.46 6.37
N GLU A 33 -0.74 -10.57 7.16
CA GLU A 33 0.69 -10.65 7.50
C GLU A 33 1.00 -11.94 8.28
N GLN A 34 0.14 -12.31 9.24
CA GLN A 34 0.30 -13.55 10.00
C GLN A 34 0.23 -14.78 9.09
N ASP A 35 -0.77 -14.84 8.21
CA ASP A 35 -0.97 -15.96 7.29
C ASP A 35 0.18 -16.06 6.26
N LEU A 36 0.65 -14.93 5.74
CA LEU A 36 1.71 -14.88 4.72
C LEU A 36 3.12 -15.04 5.30
N GLY A 37 3.34 -14.82 6.61
CA GLY A 37 4.64 -14.95 7.26
C GLY A 37 5.27 -16.36 7.14
N HIS A 38 4.47 -17.36 6.79
CA HIS A 38 4.88 -18.74 6.57
C HIS A 38 5.38 -19.01 5.14
N PHE A 39 5.33 -18.02 4.24
CA PHE A 39 5.79 -18.16 2.86
C PHE A 39 7.13 -17.44 2.64
N VAL A 40 7.92 -17.92 1.69
CA VAL A 40 9.08 -17.23 1.12
C VAL A 40 8.86 -17.04 -0.38
N VAL A 41 9.48 -16.02 -0.95
CA VAL A 41 9.42 -15.78 -2.39
C VAL A 41 10.63 -16.43 -3.03
N GLU A 42 10.39 -17.36 -3.96
CA GLU A 42 11.43 -17.94 -4.81
C GLU A 42 11.31 -17.39 -6.22
N THR A 43 12.45 -17.33 -6.91
CA THR A 43 12.53 -16.90 -8.31
C THR A 43 13.17 -18.01 -9.13
N ASP A 44 12.51 -18.41 -10.22
CA ASP A 44 13.07 -19.40 -11.14
C ASP A 44 14.10 -18.78 -12.11
N ASP A 45 14.78 -19.62 -12.87
CA ASP A 45 15.79 -19.19 -13.84
C ASP A 45 15.18 -18.40 -15.04
N GLU A 46 13.85 -18.46 -15.21
CA GLU A 46 13.09 -17.71 -16.22
C GLU A 46 12.63 -16.34 -15.70
N GLY A 47 12.82 -16.04 -14.41
CA GLY A 47 12.48 -14.78 -13.75
C GLY A 47 11.07 -14.72 -13.16
N HIS A 48 10.36 -15.83 -13.04
CA HIS A 48 9.03 -15.86 -12.39
C HIS A 48 9.16 -15.95 -10.87
N HIS A 49 8.29 -15.24 -10.15
CA HIS A 49 8.26 -15.20 -8.70
C HIS A 49 7.07 -15.98 -8.13
N TYR A 50 7.34 -16.88 -7.19
CA TYR A 50 6.31 -17.71 -6.56
C TYR A 50 6.44 -17.69 -5.04
N GLY A 51 5.29 -17.69 -4.36
CA GLY A 51 5.23 -17.90 -2.91
C GLY A 51 5.27 -19.39 -2.58
N VAL A 52 6.31 -19.83 -1.90
CA VAL A 52 6.46 -21.21 -1.44
C VAL A 52 6.39 -21.25 0.08
N ARG A 53 5.67 -22.22 0.62
CA ARG A 53 5.54 -22.40 2.07
C ARG A 53 6.89 -22.86 2.62
N LYS A 54 7.34 -22.26 3.74
CA LYS A 54 8.49 -22.75 4.49
C LYS A 54 8.20 -24.19 4.89
N GLU A 55 9.00 -25.14 4.40
CA GLU A 55 8.97 -26.49 4.94
C GLU A 55 9.51 -26.42 6.37
N ASP A 56 8.72 -26.87 7.35
CA ASP A 56 9.18 -27.05 8.72
C ASP A 56 10.30 -28.11 8.69
N ALA A 57 11.56 -27.66 8.72
CA ALA A 57 12.75 -28.51 8.83
C ALA A 57 12.96 -29.00 10.26
#